data_AF-A0A0L8GVV2-F1
#
_entry.id   AF-A0A0L8GVV2-F1
#
_cell.length_a   1.000
_cell.length_b   1.000
_cell.length_c   1.000
_cell.angle_alpha   90.00
_cell.angle_beta   90.00
_cell.angle_gamma   90.00
#
_symmetry.space_group_name_H-M   'P 1'
#
loop_
_entity.id
_entity.type
_entity.pdbx_description
1 polymer ?
#
loop_
_entity_poly.entity_id
_entity_poly.type
_entity_poly.pdbx_seq_one_letter_code
_entity_poly.pdbx_strand_id
1 'polypeptide(L)'
;MFNLLKDEHKEHLKFLTNVDAEVVREFCRISLQFIENGANPKVYQGAAQKLDVETKVVQSAVEGLMYLLTETSRFMIPETEYKESLSILGFQDDKIDILLTMYLENRGNIRNILSEMSMELPHYDNLEWRFDVQVASRSMRHQVMPNVLLKLHLEEDDEVTTHHLQTDPGNLVQLTKELEKALDEMKSPFCRRIVRNID
;
A
#
# COMPACT_ATOMS: atom_id res chain seq x y z
N MET A 1 -2.17 -16.30 -5.41
CA MET A 1 -2.79 -15.20 -6.20
C MET A 1 -4.25 -15.36 -6.64
N PHE A 2 -4.86 -16.57 -6.68
CA PHE A 2 -6.25 -16.76 -7.19
C PHE A 2 -7.36 -15.93 -6.50
N ASN A 3 -7.08 -15.42 -5.30
CA ASN A 3 -7.95 -14.54 -4.51
C ASN A 3 -7.62 -13.04 -4.62
N LEU A 4 -6.55 -12.66 -5.33
CA LEU A 4 -6.09 -11.26 -5.45
C LEU A 4 -6.94 -10.51 -6.48
N LEU A 5 -7.17 -11.13 -7.63
CA LEU A 5 -8.05 -10.59 -8.67
C LEU A 5 -9.49 -11.05 -8.43
N LYS A 6 -10.42 -10.09 -8.37
CA LYS A 6 -11.86 -10.37 -8.46
C LYS A 6 -12.17 -11.03 -9.81
N ASP A 7 -13.24 -11.81 -9.86
CA ASP A 7 -13.62 -12.55 -11.07
C ASP A 7 -13.87 -11.61 -12.27
N GLU A 8 -14.38 -10.40 -12.02
CA GLU A 8 -14.53 -9.35 -13.05
C GLU A 8 -13.19 -8.98 -13.69
N HIS A 9 -12.11 -8.83 -12.90
CA HIS A 9 -10.78 -8.51 -13.43
C HIS A 9 -10.16 -9.69 -14.19
N LYS A 10 -10.47 -10.93 -13.79
CA LYS A 10 -10.06 -12.12 -14.55
C LYS A 10 -10.76 -12.17 -15.91
N GLU A 11 -12.05 -11.86 -15.97
CA GLU A 11 -12.81 -11.76 -17.23
C GLU A 11 -12.23 -10.69 -18.15
N HIS A 12 -11.87 -9.54 -17.60
CA HIS A 12 -11.23 -8.44 -18.33
C HIS A 12 -9.91 -8.85 -19.01
N LEU A 13 -9.16 -9.78 -18.43
CA LEU A 13 -7.89 -10.28 -18.98
C LEU A 13 -8.05 -11.31 -20.11
N LYS A 14 -9.22 -11.94 -20.26
CA LYS A 14 -9.45 -13.00 -21.27
C LYS A 14 -9.27 -12.54 -22.71
N PHE A 15 -9.48 -11.25 -22.99
CA PHE A 15 -9.21 -10.72 -24.33
C PHE A 15 -7.72 -10.86 -24.69
N LEU A 16 -6.83 -10.59 -23.73
CA LEU A 16 -5.39 -10.56 -23.93
C LEU A 16 -4.76 -11.94 -24.12
N THR A 17 -5.43 -13.00 -23.68
CA THR A 17 -4.96 -14.38 -23.92
C THR A 17 -5.05 -14.76 -25.40
N ASN A 18 -5.90 -14.07 -26.19
CA ASN A 18 -6.17 -14.39 -27.59
C ASN A 18 -5.47 -13.46 -28.61
N VAL A 19 -4.91 -12.33 -28.18
CA VAL A 19 -4.19 -11.38 -29.06
C VAL A 19 -2.70 -11.69 -29.15
N ASP A 20 -2.01 -11.16 -30.16
CA ASP A 20 -0.57 -11.35 -30.31
C ASP A 20 0.23 -10.73 -29.16
N ALA A 21 1.41 -11.28 -28.90
CA ALA A 21 2.32 -10.83 -27.84
C ALA A 21 2.69 -9.33 -27.95
N GLU A 22 2.83 -8.80 -29.18
CA GLU A 22 3.10 -7.38 -29.41
C GLU A 22 1.93 -6.49 -28.95
N VAL A 23 0.70 -6.95 -29.17
CA VAL A 23 -0.50 -6.25 -28.71
C VAL A 23 -0.54 -6.27 -27.19
N VAL A 24 -0.24 -7.40 -26.54
CA VAL A 24 -0.14 -7.47 -25.06
C VAL A 24 0.87 -6.46 -24.54
N ARG A 25 2.05 -6.34 -25.16
CA ARG A 25 3.07 -5.36 -24.77
C ARG A 25 2.55 -3.92 -24.84
N GLU A 26 1.85 -3.56 -25.92
CA GLU A 26 1.28 -2.23 -26.06
C GLU A 26 0.18 -1.98 -25.02
N PHE A 27 -0.65 -2.97 -24.72
CA PHE A 27 -1.64 -2.87 -23.64
C PHE A 27 -0.99 -2.70 -22.26
N CYS A 28 0.11 -3.39 -21.98
CA CYS A 28 0.90 -3.16 -20.75
C CYS A 28 1.39 -1.71 -20.69
N ARG A 29 1.92 -1.17 -21.79
CA ARG A 29 2.38 0.23 -21.88
C ARG A 29 1.24 1.21 -21.61
N ILE A 30 0.07 1.00 -22.20
CA ILE A 30 -1.12 1.84 -21.98
C ILE A 30 -1.58 1.73 -20.52
N SER A 31 -1.51 0.54 -19.92
CA SER A 31 -1.90 0.31 -18.52
C SER A 31 -0.97 0.98 -17.53
N LEU A 32 0.34 0.99 -17.78
CA LEU A 32 1.29 1.77 -16.99
C LEU A 32 1.04 3.28 -17.12
N GLN A 33 0.79 3.77 -18.34
CA GLN A 33 0.42 5.19 -18.53
C GLN A 33 -0.86 5.56 -17.79
N PHE A 34 -1.81 4.63 -17.69
CA PHE A 34 -3.01 4.80 -16.89
C PHE A 34 -2.70 4.90 -15.40
N ILE A 35 -1.81 4.05 -14.87
CA ILE A 35 -1.40 4.10 -13.46
C ILE A 35 -0.75 5.44 -13.14
N GLU A 36 0.13 5.93 -14.02
CA GLU A 36 0.88 7.17 -13.81
C GLU A 36 0.03 8.44 -14.03
N ASN A 37 -0.81 8.47 -15.05
CA ASN A 37 -1.44 9.71 -15.55
C ASN A 37 -2.98 9.65 -15.62
N GLY A 38 -3.57 8.52 -15.26
CA GLY A 38 -5.01 8.28 -15.37
C GLY A 38 -5.50 7.94 -16.78
N ALA A 39 -6.82 7.82 -16.92
CA ALA A 39 -7.48 7.38 -18.15
C ALA A 39 -7.26 8.35 -19.32
N ASN A 40 -6.87 7.82 -20.49
CA ASN A 40 -6.80 8.57 -21.74
C ASN A 40 -7.75 7.97 -22.80
N PRO A 41 -9.00 8.47 -22.90
CA PRO A 41 -10.01 7.91 -23.81
C PRO A 41 -9.59 7.89 -25.28
N LYS A 42 -8.74 8.83 -25.72
CA LYS A 42 -8.28 8.90 -27.12
C LYS A 42 -7.40 7.71 -27.49
N VAL A 43 -6.55 7.26 -26.56
CA VAL A 43 -5.68 6.09 -26.76
C VAL A 43 -6.54 4.84 -26.88
N TYR A 44 -7.60 4.71 -26.08
CA TYR A 44 -8.51 3.57 -26.14
C TYR A 44 -9.27 3.50 -27.46
N GLN A 45 -9.78 4.64 -27.93
CA GLN A 45 -10.44 4.71 -29.24
C GLN A 45 -9.49 4.33 -30.38
N GLY A 46 -8.24 4.82 -30.35
CA GLY A 46 -7.24 4.48 -31.36
C GLY A 46 -6.86 2.99 -31.37
N ALA A 47 -6.72 2.37 -30.19
CA ALA A 47 -6.46 0.93 -30.07
C ALA A 47 -7.67 0.09 -30.53
N ALA A 48 -8.88 0.50 -30.14
CA ALA A 48 -10.12 -0.16 -30.54
C ALA A 48 -10.30 -0.20 -32.05
N GLN A 49 -10.03 0.93 -32.72
CA GLN A 49 -10.11 1.02 -34.18
C GLN A 49 -9.05 0.16 -34.89
N LYS A 50 -7.83 0.05 -34.33
CA LYS A 50 -6.77 -0.78 -34.92
C LYS A 50 -7.03 -2.28 -34.79
N LEU A 51 -7.68 -2.68 -33.70
CA LEU A 51 -7.96 -4.08 -33.39
C LEU A 51 -9.35 -4.53 -33.85
N ASP A 52 -10.13 -3.61 -34.42
CA ASP A 52 -11.52 -3.82 -34.86
C ASP A 52 -12.40 -4.40 -33.74
N VAL A 53 -12.29 -3.81 -32.54
CA VAL A 53 -13.07 -4.19 -31.35
C VAL A 53 -13.76 -2.98 -30.74
N GLU A 54 -14.74 -3.21 -29.87
CA GLU A 54 -15.37 -2.14 -29.12
C GLU A 54 -14.39 -1.47 -28.16
N THR A 55 -14.50 -0.14 -28.00
CA THR A 55 -13.67 0.62 -27.04
C THR A 55 -13.80 0.10 -25.61
N LYS A 56 -14.97 -0.45 -25.25
CA LYS A 56 -15.20 -1.06 -23.95
C LYS A 56 -14.31 -2.29 -23.72
N VAL A 57 -14.06 -3.10 -24.73
CA VAL A 57 -13.16 -4.27 -24.62
C VAL A 57 -11.74 -3.82 -24.32
N VAL A 58 -11.27 -2.77 -25.01
CA VAL A 58 -9.94 -2.19 -24.75
C VAL A 58 -9.87 -1.63 -23.33
N GLN A 59 -10.88 -0.87 -22.91
CA GLN A 59 -10.94 -0.31 -21.58
C GLN A 59 -10.91 -1.41 -20.50
N SER A 60 -11.75 -2.44 -20.63
CA SER A 60 -11.75 -3.59 -19.71
C SER A 60 -10.39 -4.26 -19.65
N ALA A 61 -9.74 -4.53 -20.79
CA ALA A 61 -8.43 -5.15 -20.82
C ALA A 61 -7.33 -4.29 -20.16
N VAL A 62 -7.34 -2.97 -20.39
CA VAL A 62 -6.43 -2.03 -19.72
C VAL A 62 -6.69 -1.99 -18.22
N GLU A 63 -7.95 -1.95 -17.79
CA GLU A 63 -8.31 -2.02 -16.37
C GLU A 63 -7.84 -3.34 -15.74
N GLY A 64 -8.05 -4.46 -16.41
CA GLY A 64 -7.59 -5.78 -15.94
C GLY A 64 -6.08 -5.83 -15.72
N LEU A 65 -5.29 -5.30 -16.67
CA LEU A 65 -3.83 -5.22 -16.55
C LEU A 65 -3.39 -4.22 -15.48
N MET A 66 -4.04 -3.07 -15.40
CA MET A 66 -3.77 -2.09 -14.35
C MET A 66 -3.96 -2.72 -12.97
N TYR A 67 -5.09 -3.42 -12.75
CA TYR A 67 -5.35 -4.12 -11.50
C TYR A 67 -4.33 -5.22 -11.23
N LEU A 68 -3.99 -6.03 -12.25
CA LEU A 68 -2.96 -7.05 -12.13
C LEU A 68 -1.64 -6.45 -11.65
N LEU A 69 -1.11 -5.45 -12.37
CA LEU A 69 0.18 -4.82 -12.08
C LEU A 69 0.19 -4.11 -10.72
N THR A 70 -0.91 -3.46 -10.37
CA THR A 70 -1.05 -2.73 -9.10
C THR A 70 -1.06 -3.69 -7.92
N GLU A 71 -1.90 -4.72 -7.96
CA GLU A 71 -2.03 -5.69 -6.86
C GLU A 71 -0.76 -6.54 -6.73
N THR A 72 -0.15 -6.95 -7.84
CA THR A 72 1.10 -7.74 -7.78
C THR A 72 2.24 -6.95 -7.18
N SER A 73 2.30 -5.65 -7.47
CA SER A 73 3.31 -4.74 -6.94
C SER A 73 3.05 -4.38 -5.48
N ARG A 74 1.79 -4.17 -5.10
CA ARG A 74 1.37 -3.96 -3.70
C ARG A 74 1.86 -5.11 -2.80
N PHE A 75 1.57 -6.35 -3.21
CA PHE A 75 1.89 -7.55 -2.43
C PHE A 75 3.27 -8.16 -2.71
N MET A 76 4.08 -7.55 -3.60
CA MET A 76 5.41 -8.03 -3.96
C MET A 76 5.45 -9.53 -4.32
N ILE A 77 4.51 -9.94 -5.18
CA ILE A 77 4.33 -11.35 -5.55
C ILE A 77 5.64 -11.91 -6.15
N PRO A 78 6.13 -13.09 -5.70
CA PRO A 78 7.30 -13.74 -6.26
C PRO A 78 7.12 -14.10 -7.74
N GLU A 79 8.21 -14.10 -8.52
CA GLU A 79 8.16 -14.41 -9.96
C GLU A 79 7.51 -15.76 -10.26
N THR A 80 7.83 -16.79 -9.47
CA THR A 80 7.28 -18.14 -9.65
C THR A 80 5.76 -18.14 -9.48
N GLU A 81 5.25 -17.49 -8.42
CA GLU A 81 3.81 -17.39 -8.18
C GLU A 81 3.12 -16.52 -9.24
N TYR A 82 3.76 -15.45 -9.69
CA TYR A 82 3.25 -14.59 -10.75
C TYR A 82 3.06 -15.37 -12.07
N LYS A 83 4.10 -16.11 -12.50
CA LYS A 83 4.04 -16.94 -13.72
C LYS A 83 2.96 -18.02 -13.61
N GLU A 84 2.94 -18.79 -12.51
CA GLU A 84 1.92 -19.82 -12.29
C GLU A 84 0.50 -19.25 -12.39
N SER A 85 0.28 -18.07 -11.81
CA SER A 85 -1.03 -17.43 -11.82
C SER A 85 -1.48 -17.03 -13.22
N LEU A 86 -0.58 -16.50 -14.05
CA LEU A 86 -0.86 -16.17 -15.45
C LEU A 86 -1.08 -17.41 -16.32
N SER A 87 -0.33 -18.49 -16.08
CA SER A 87 -0.55 -19.76 -16.78
C SER A 87 -1.96 -20.31 -16.52
N ILE A 88 -2.45 -20.25 -15.27
CA ILE A 88 -3.80 -20.74 -14.95
C ILE A 88 -4.88 -19.83 -15.55
N LEU A 89 -4.60 -18.53 -15.75
CA LEU A 89 -5.48 -17.62 -16.50
C LEU A 89 -5.48 -17.87 -18.02
N GLY A 90 -4.62 -18.77 -18.51
CA GLY A 90 -4.58 -19.18 -19.93
C GLY A 90 -3.66 -18.33 -20.80
N PHE A 91 -2.74 -17.55 -20.21
CA PHE A 91 -1.69 -16.89 -20.97
C PHE A 91 -0.64 -17.91 -21.44
N GLN A 92 -0.10 -17.69 -22.64
CA GLN A 92 1.01 -18.48 -23.19
C GLN A 92 2.35 -17.90 -22.73
N ASP A 93 3.41 -18.73 -22.75
CA ASP A 93 4.71 -18.41 -22.16
C ASP A 93 5.32 -17.11 -22.71
N ASP A 94 5.17 -16.83 -24.01
CA ASP A 94 5.63 -15.61 -24.65
C ASP A 94 4.98 -14.34 -24.06
N LYS A 95 3.68 -14.41 -23.76
CA LYS A 95 2.92 -13.31 -23.13
C LYS A 95 3.23 -13.22 -21.63
N ILE A 96 3.41 -14.36 -20.96
CA ILE A 96 3.79 -14.42 -19.55
C ILE A 96 5.13 -13.73 -19.33
N ASP A 97 6.12 -13.99 -20.20
CA ASP A 97 7.44 -13.38 -20.09
C ASP A 97 7.35 -11.86 -20.27
N ILE A 98 6.55 -11.36 -21.22
CA ILE A 98 6.29 -9.91 -21.38
C ILE A 98 5.66 -9.33 -20.11
N LEU A 99 4.59 -9.96 -19.60
CA LEU A 99 3.90 -9.50 -18.39
C LEU A 99 4.80 -9.53 -17.16
N LEU A 100 5.70 -10.51 -17.07
CA LEU A 100 6.65 -10.60 -15.97
C LEU A 100 7.72 -9.50 -16.07
N THR A 101 8.31 -9.29 -17.25
CA THR A 101 9.27 -8.20 -17.47
C THR A 101 8.65 -6.86 -17.08
N MET A 102 7.43 -6.58 -17.55
CA MET A 102 6.73 -5.33 -17.22
C MET A 102 6.48 -5.18 -15.71
N TYR A 103 6.11 -6.26 -15.02
CA TYR A 103 5.96 -6.23 -13.57
C TYR A 103 7.29 -5.95 -12.85
N LEU A 104 8.35 -6.67 -13.18
CA LEU A 104 9.64 -6.54 -12.49
C LEU A 104 10.29 -5.17 -12.67
N GLU A 105 10.19 -4.61 -13.88
CA GLU A 105 10.75 -3.30 -14.21
C GLU A 105 9.98 -2.15 -13.53
N ASN A 106 8.66 -2.30 -13.32
CA ASN A 106 7.80 -1.20 -12.88
C ASN A 106 7.27 -1.32 -11.44
N ARG A 107 7.38 -2.48 -10.78
CA ARG A 107 6.80 -2.69 -9.43
C ARG A 107 7.26 -1.69 -8.37
N GLY A 108 8.51 -1.22 -8.45
CA GLY A 108 9.02 -0.20 -7.54
C GLY A 108 8.33 1.14 -7.75
N ASN A 109 8.23 1.59 -9.01
CA ASN A 109 7.54 2.83 -9.38
C ASN A 109 6.04 2.76 -9.01
N ILE A 110 5.36 1.66 -9.37
CA ILE A 110 3.94 1.46 -9.02
C ILE A 110 3.73 1.54 -7.51
N ARG A 111 4.63 0.97 -6.71
CA ARG A 111 4.54 1.03 -5.25
C ARG A 111 4.72 2.45 -4.72
N ASN A 112 5.63 3.24 -5.30
CA ASN A 112 5.81 4.65 -4.92
C ASN A 112 4.56 5.48 -5.27
N ILE A 113 3.97 5.27 -6.44
CA ILE A 113 2.70 5.93 -6.80
C ILE A 113 1.59 5.53 -5.81
N LEU A 114 1.51 4.25 -5.44
CA LEU A 114 0.55 3.78 -4.46
C LEU A 114 0.79 4.37 -3.06
N SER A 115 2.04 4.55 -2.63
CA SER A 115 2.35 5.19 -1.35
C SER A 115 2.01 6.68 -1.37
N GLU A 116 2.35 7.40 -2.44
CA GLU A 116 1.97 8.82 -2.64
C GLU A 116 0.44 9.03 -2.65
N MET A 117 -0.31 8.05 -3.15
CA MET A 117 -1.78 8.08 -3.14
C MET A 117 -2.37 7.62 -1.80
N SER A 118 -1.59 6.92 -0.99
CA SER A 118 -2.00 6.49 0.35
C SER A 118 -1.73 7.61 1.35
N MET A 119 -2.64 7.80 2.30
CA MET A 119 -2.36 8.68 3.44
C MET A 119 -1.46 7.88 4.39
N GLU A 120 -0.15 7.97 4.22
CA GLU A 120 0.76 7.50 5.27
C GLU A 120 0.54 8.40 6.49
N LEU A 121 0.25 7.75 7.63
CA LEU A 121 0.16 8.44 8.91
C LEU A 121 1.53 8.32 9.58
N PRO A 122 1.99 9.35 10.31
CA PRO A 122 3.24 9.26 11.06
C PRO A 122 3.26 8.00 11.92
N HIS A 123 4.22 7.10 11.67
CA HIS A 123 4.37 5.87 12.43
C HIS A 123 5.43 6.02 13.51
N TYR A 124 5.32 5.18 14.54
CA TYR A 124 6.27 5.16 15.64
C TYR A 124 7.66 4.73 15.14
N ASP A 125 8.68 5.54 15.42
CA ASP A 125 10.10 5.19 15.20
C ASP A 125 10.78 4.87 16.54
N ASN A 126 10.76 5.82 17.49
CA ASN A 126 11.51 5.71 18.74
C ASN A 126 10.87 6.51 19.90
N LEU A 127 11.18 6.12 21.14
CA LEU A 127 10.79 6.84 22.36
C LEU A 127 11.95 6.88 23.35
N GLU A 128 12.47 8.07 23.59
CA GLU A 128 13.42 8.33 24.67
C GLU A 128 12.68 8.85 25.90
N TRP A 129 13.17 8.51 27.09
CA TRP A 129 12.57 8.99 28.33
C TRP A 129 13.61 9.34 29.38
N ARG A 130 13.24 10.26 30.27
CA ARG A 130 14.03 10.61 31.46
C ARG A 130 13.12 10.77 32.66
N PHE A 131 13.51 10.17 33.77
CA PHE A 131 12.84 10.33 35.05
C PHE A 131 13.67 11.20 35.98
N ASP A 132 13.07 12.29 36.45
CA ASP A 132 13.68 13.26 37.34
C ASP A 132 12.87 13.35 38.64
N VAL A 133 13.54 13.58 39.78
CA VAL A 133 12.88 13.81 41.07
C VAL A 133 13.42 15.08 41.69
N GLN A 134 12.54 16.06 41.92
CA GLN A 134 12.89 17.26 42.67
C GLN A 134 12.65 17.04 44.17
N VAL A 135 13.73 16.91 44.93
CA VAL A 135 13.70 16.66 46.39
C VAL A 135 13.61 17.93 47.24
N ALA A 136 13.95 19.09 46.65
CA ALA A 136 13.89 20.39 47.32
C ALA A 136 13.82 21.54 46.31
N SER A 137 13.25 22.66 46.74
CA SER A 137 13.31 23.95 46.06
C SER A 137 13.69 25.05 47.06
N ARG A 138 14.03 26.25 46.56
CA ARG A 138 14.35 27.40 47.43
C ARG A 138 13.17 27.77 48.33
N SER A 139 11.95 27.61 47.84
CA SER A 139 10.70 27.92 48.55
C SER A 139 10.19 26.76 49.41
N MET A 140 10.58 25.52 49.10
CA MET A 140 10.11 24.31 49.79
C MET A 140 11.24 23.29 49.93
N ARG A 141 11.86 23.25 51.11
CA ARG A 141 13.05 22.43 51.39
C ARG A 141 12.77 20.93 51.54
N HIS A 142 11.52 20.55 51.77
CA HIS A 142 11.10 19.16 51.88
C HIS A 142 9.95 18.93 50.89
N GLN A 143 10.27 18.39 49.72
CA GLN A 143 9.30 18.00 48.72
C GLN A 143 9.80 16.75 47.98
N VAL A 144 8.90 16.03 47.33
CA VAL A 144 9.27 14.98 46.39
C VAL A 144 8.35 15.15 45.20
N MET A 145 8.89 15.73 44.13
CA MET A 145 8.14 15.95 42.89
C MET A 145 8.77 15.09 41.79
N PRO A 146 8.22 13.89 41.54
CA PRO A 146 8.65 13.05 40.43
C PRO A 146 8.13 13.62 39.11
N ASN A 147 8.93 13.51 38.06
CA ASN A 147 8.64 14.04 36.74
C ASN A 147 9.22 13.11 35.67
N VAL A 148 8.48 12.86 34.61
CA VAL A 148 8.89 12.05 33.47
C VAL A 148 8.87 12.94 32.24
N LEU A 149 10.01 13.06 31.56
CA LEU A 149 10.09 13.63 30.22
C LEU A 149 10.12 12.49 29.20
N LEU A 150 9.35 12.64 28.13
CA LEU A 150 9.30 11.73 27.01
C LEU A 150 9.64 12.49 25.73
N LYS A 151 10.40 11.87 24.84
CA LYS A 151 10.73 12.38 23.51
C LYS A 151 10.36 11.31 22.50
N LEU A 152 9.22 11.52 21.85
CA LEU A 152 8.62 10.62 20.88
C LEU A 152 9.07 11.01 19.48
N HIS A 153 9.60 10.04 18.74
CA HIS A 153 9.99 10.14 17.34
C HIS A 153 8.95 9.45 16.48
N LEU A 154 8.41 10.17 15.49
CA LEU A 154 7.49 9.65 14.50
C LEU A 154 8.11 9.86 13.10
N GLU A 155 8.00 8.87 12.25
CA GLU A 155 8.52 8.90 10.87
C GLU A 155 7.34 9.03 9.89
N GLU A 156 7.49 9.91 8.91
CA GLU A 156 6.53 10.17 7.81
C GLU A 156 7.36 10.58 6.58
N ASP A 157 7.21 9.89 5.44
CA ASP A 157 7.93 10.20 4.19
C ASP A 157 9.46 10.34 4.35
N ASP A 158 10.10 9.41 5.07
CA ASP A 158 11.54 9.43 5.44
C ASP A 158 11.97 10.65 6.30
N GLU A 159 11.03 11.47 6.78
CA GLU A 159 11.27 12.56 7.73
C GLU A 159 10.88 12.15 9.16
N VAL A 160 11.81 12.37 10.11
CA VAL A 160 11.55 12.09 11.54
C VAL A 160 11.10 13.37 12.25
N THR A 161 9.83 13.40 12.67
CA THR A 161 9.26 14.42 13.55
C THR A 161 9.47 14.05 15.02
N THR A 162 9.72 15.05 15.87
CA THR A 162 10.00 14.83 17.31
C THR A 162 9.03 15.61 18.20
N HIS A 163 8.37 14.90 19.11
CA HIS A 163 7.44 15.47 20.10
C HIS A 163 7.98 15.31 21.52
N HIS A 164 8.02 16.42 22.27
CA HIS A 164 8.42 16.44 23.66
C HIS A 164 7.19 16.49 24.58
N LEU A 165 7.09 15.53 25.51
CA LEU A 165 5.99 15.40 26.45
C LEU A 165 6.54 15.37 27.88
N GLN A 166 5.74 15.85 28.82
CA GLN A 166 6.09 15.82 30.24
C GLN A 166 4.88 15.37 31.05
N THR A 167 5.10 14.47 32.02
CA THR A 167 4.04 13.90 32.84
C THR A 167 4.56 13.47 34.21
N ASP A 168 3.67 13.24 35.17
CA ASP A 168 4.00 12.58 36.43
C ASP A 168 3.80 11.04 36.32
N PRO A 169 4.37 10.24 37.24
CA PRO A 169 4.24 8.79 37.18
C PRO A 169 2.80 8.27 37.24
N GLY A 170 1.89 8.96 37.94
CA GLY A 170 0.49 8.56 38.02
C GLY A 170 -0.21 8.68 36.67
N ASN A 171 -0.02 9.82 36.00
CA ASN A 171 -0.51 10.04 34.65
C ASN A 171 0.16 9.11 33.62
N LEU A 172 1.44 8.76 33.78
CA LEU A 172 2.09 7.78 32.91
C LEU A 172 1.42 6.40 33.01
N VAL A 173 1.10 5.94 34.22
CA VAL A 173 0.35 4.68 34.43
C VAL A 173 -1.05 4.75 33.83
N GLN A 174 -1.69 5.93 33.86
CA GLN A 174 -2.98 6.09 33.19
C GLN A 174 -2.85 6.01 31.67
N LEU A 175 -1.82 6.64 31.10
CA LEU A 175 -1.53 6.60 29.67
C LEU A 175 -1.26 5.17 29.19
N THR A 176 -0.48 4.37 29.92
CA THR A 176 -0.25 2.96 29.57
C THR A 176 -1.56 2.16 29.57
N LYS A 177 -2.45 2.38 30.55
CA LYS A 177 -3.75 1.71 30.61
C LYS A 177 -4.65 2.07 29.44
N GLU A 178 -4.67 3.34 29.01
CA GLU A 178 -5.47 3.74 27.85
C GLU A 178 -4.91 3.14 26.55
N LEU A 179 -3.59 3.07 26.41
CA LEU A 179 -2.96 2.39 25.26
C LEU A 179 -3.25 0.88 25.25
N GLU A 180 -3.21 0.21 26.40
CA GLU A 180 -3.59 -1.21 26.52
C GLU A 180 -5.05 -1.45 26.12
N LYS A 181 -5.97 -0.58 26.54
CA LYS A 181 -7.38 -0.66 26.13
C LYS A 181 -7.53 -0.49 24.62
N ALA A 182 -6.81 0.47 24.03
CA ALA A 182 -6.83 0.68 22.59
C ALA A 182 -6.32 -0.56 21.82
N LEU A 183 -5.25 -1.18 22.31
CA LEU A 183 -4.73 -2.45 21.76
C LEU A 183 -5.73 -3.60 21.87
N ASP A 184 -6.49 -3.66 22.96
CA ASP A 184 -7.56 -4.65 23.11
C ASP A 184 -8.75 -4.37 22.19
N GLU A 185 -9.10 -3.10 21.97
CA GLU A 185 -10.17 -2.70 21.04
C GLU A 185 -9.83 -3.06 19.58
N MET A 186 -8.55 -3.03 19.19
CA MET A 186 -8.12 -3.52 17.87
C MET A 186 -8.50 -4.98 17.62
N LYS A 187 -8.64 -5.80 18.67
CA LYS A 187 -9.08 -7.20 18.57
C LYS A 187 -10.59 -7.30 18.36
N SER A 188 -11.35 -6.21 18.39
CA SER A 188 -12.79 -6.23 18.12
C SER A 188 -13.09 -6.68 16.69
N PRO A 189 -14.25 -7.31 16.44
CA PRO A 189 -14.66 -7.70 15.08
C PRO A 189 -14.75 -6.53 14.11
N PHE A 190 -15.12 -5.35 14.61
CA PHE A 190 -15.23 -4.13 13.82
C PHE A 190 -13.85 -3.64 13.36
N CYS A 191 -12.89 -3.47 14.28
CA CYS A 191 -11.52 -3.07 13.95
C CYS A 191 -10.83 -4.11 13.06
N ARG A 192 -11.01 -5.41 13.33
CA ARG A 192 -10.49 -6.49 12.45
C ARG A 192 -11.03 -6.40 11.03
N ARG A 193 -12.29 -5.99 10.85
CA ARG A 193 -12.89 -5.79 9.53
C ARG A 193 -12.31 -4.58 8.81
N ILE A 194 -12.01 -3.51 9.55
CA ILE A 194 -11.38 -2.30 9.02
C ILE A 194 -9.94 -2.60 8.57
N VAL A 195 -9.11 -3.19 9.44
CA VAL A 195 -7.72 -3.54 9.12
C VAL A 195 -7.64 -4.40 7.86
N ARG A 196 -8.51 -5.41 7.74
CA ARG A 196 -8.57 -6.27 6.55
C ARG A 196 -8.89 -5.53 5.23
N ASN A 197 -9.48 -4.33 5.31
CA ASN A 197 -9.85 -3.53 4.14
C ASN A 197 -8.90 -2.34 3.90
N ILE A 198 -7.92 -2.11 4.79
CA ILE A 198 -6.94 -1.02 4.69
C ILE A 198 -5.57 -1.52 4.21
N ASP A 199 -5.22 -2.79 4.46
CA ASP A 199 -3.98 -3.44 3.96
C ASP A 199 -4.07 -3.86 2.48
#